data_AF-A0A0N5AD18-F1
#
_entry.id   AF-A0A0N5AD18-F1
#
_cell.length_a   1.000
_cell.length_b   1.000
_cell.length_c   1.000
_cell.angle_alpha   90.00
_cell.angle_beta   90.00
_cell.angle_gamma   90.00
#
_symmetry.space_group_name_H-M   'P 1'
#
loop_
_entity.id
_entity.type
_entity.pdbx_description
1 polymer ?
#
loop_
_entity_poly.entity_id
_entity_poly.type
_entity_poly.pdbx_seq_one_letter_code
_entity_poly.pdbx_strand_id
1 'polypeptide(L)'
;CNDTFTKNASTLVRQVHIVYNNVYEVPVLWFNFYKQGNYRFWLVIDEVLELITTDYRSSIKSTLLTSLSQGEHPNIGVAFYHIHPCKTQDVMRNLHYTNYILSWISVYGQLVGLTLPSEIYEKANAMPPNNFKLNCG
;
A
#
# COMPACT_ATOMS: atom_id res chain seq x y z
N CYS A 1 0.38 8.91 -4.62
CA CYS A 1 -0.94 9.45 -4.29
C CYS A 1 -0.84 10.10 -2.93
N ASN A 2 -1.29 11.34 -2.79
CA ASN A 2 -1.41 11.99 -1.49
C ASN A 2 -2.88 12.24 -1.22
N ASP A 3 -3.41 11.73 -0.13
CA ASP A 3 -4.81 11.91 0.23
C ASP A 3 -4.98 12.06 1.74
N THR A 4 -6.07 12.69 2.17
CA THR A 4 -6.32 13.00 3.57
C THR A 4 -7.43 12.14 4.14
N PHE A 5 -7.24 11.65 5.36
CA PHE A 5 -8.26 10.92 6.11
C PHE A 5 -8.25 11.34 7.58
N THR A 6 -9.38 11.20 8.27
CA THR A 6 -9.51 11.57 9.68
C THR A 6 -9.49 10.32 10.55
N LYS A 7 -8.62 10.30 11.56
CA LYS A 7 -8.58 9.25 12.59
C LYS A 7 -8.34 9.89 13.96
N ASN A 8 -9.09 9.48 14.98
CA ASN A 8 -9.01 10.00 16.35
C ASN A 8 -9.04 11.54 16.42
N ALA A 9 -9.99 12.17 15.71
CA ALA A 9 -10.15 13.63 15.61
C ALA A 9 -8.95 14.40 15.02
N SER A 10 -7.95 13.71 14.45
CA SER A 10 -6.84 14.31 13.72
C SER A 10 -6.97 14.05 12.23
N THR A 11 -6.78 15.07 11.40
CA THR A 11 -6.64 14.88 9.95
C THR A 11 -5.20 14.49 9.64
N LEU A 12 -5.06 13.34 9.01
CA LEU A 12 -3.80 12.78 8.57
C LEU A 12 -3.74 12.84 7.05
N VAL A 13 -2.52 12.96 6.55
CA VAL A 13 -2.24 12.82 5.13
C VAL A 13 -1.43 11.56 4.94
N ARG A 14 -1.88 10.76 3.98
CA ARG A 14 -1.24 9.54 3.52
C ARG A 14 -0.53 9.85 2.22
N GLN A 15 0.75 9.51 2.15
CA GLN A 15 1.52 9.53 0.92
C GLN A 15 1.89 8.10 0.56
N VAL A 16 1.52 7.64 -0.63
CA VAL A 16 1.78 6.28 -1.10
C VAL A 16 2.38 6.29 -2.48
N HIS A 17 3.45 5.53 -2.67
CA HIS A 17 4.07 5.21 -3.95
C HIS A 17 4.13 3.69 -4.15
N ILE A 18 3.95 3.26 -5.39
CA ILE A 18 4.13 1.86 -5.79
C ILE A 18 5.32 1.86 -6.75
N VAL A 19 6.37 1.13 -6.40
CA VAL A 19 7.59 1.03 -7.19
C VAL A 19 7.86 -0.43 -7.52
N TYR A 20 8.15 -0.72 -8.78
CA TYR A 20 8.51 -2.08 -9.19
C TYR A 20 9.94 -2.41 -8.75
N ASN A 21 10.13 -3.56 -8.11
CA ASN A 21 11.44 -4.05 -7.72
C ASN A 21 11.93 -5.10 -8.74
N ASN A 22 13.02 -4.79 -9.44
CA ASN A 22 13.57 -5.65 -10.49
C ASN A 22 14.20 -6.95 -9.98
N VAL A 23 14.61 -7.01 -8.71
CA VAL A 23 15.27 -8.20 -8.15
C VAL A 23 14.24 -9.25 -7.76
N TYR A 24 13.15 -8.81 -7.13
CA TYR A 24 12.06 -9.70 -6.71
C TYR A 24 10.95 -9.82 -7.75
N GLU A 25 11.01 -9.04 -8.84
CA GLU A 25 10.03 -8.99 -9.92
C GLU A 25 8.59 -8.68 -9.47
N VAL A 26 8.44 -7.90 -8.39
CA VAL A 26 7.15 -7.57 -7.78
C VAL A 26 7.03 -6.07 -7.49
N PRO A 27 5.80 -5.53 -7.43
CA PRO A 27 5.55 -4.19 -6.89
C PRO A 27 5.85 -4.13 -5.39
N VAL A 28 6.35 -2.97 -4.96
CA VAL A 28 6.66 -2.63 -3.57
C VAL A 28 5.85 -1.42 -3.17
N LEU A 29 5.18 -1.52 -2.03
CA LEU A 29 4.43 -0.43 -1.43
C LEU A 29 5.35 0.42 -0.56
N TRP A 30 5.48 1.68 -0.91
CA TRP A 30 6.18 2.70 -0.14
C TRP A 30 5.17 3.71 0.39
N PHE A 31 5.26 4.07 1.67
CA PHE A 31 4.31 5.01 2.25
C PHE A 31 4.87 5.80 3.43
N ASN A 32 4.23 6.94 3.69
CA ASN A 32 4.40 7.75 4.89
C ASN A 32 3.04 8.32 5.30
N PHE A 33 2.91 8.61 6.59
CA PHE A 33 1.78 9.35 7.15
C PHE A 33 2.29 10.61 7.86
N TYR A 34 1.53 11.69 7.78
CA TYR A 34 1.84 12.95 8.47
C TYR A 34 0.57 13.64 8.95
N LYS A 35 0.65 14.42 10.03
CA LYS A 35 -0.48 15.21 10.53
C LYS A 35 -0.71 16.42 9.61
N GLN A 36 -1.96 16.69 9.24
CA GLN A 36 -2.30 17.85 8.41
C GLN A 36 -1.87 19.13 9.15
N GLY A 37 -1.23 20.05 8.42
CA GLY A 37 -0.64 21.26 9.01
C GLY A 37 0.75 21.04 9.64
N ASN A 38 1.18 19.79 9.82
CA ASN A 38 2.52 19.45 10.28
C ASN A 38 3.23 18.47 9.33
N TYR A 39 3.51 18.97 8.12
CA TYR A 39 4.17 18.23 7.04
C TYR A 39 5.65 17.90 7.32
N ARG A 40 6.22 18.36 8.44
CA ARG A 40 7.64 18.21 8.77
C ARG A 40 7.95 17.00 9.64
N PHE A 41 6.95 16.35 10.23
CA PHE A 41 7.16 15.17 11.06
C PHE A 41 6.34 14.00 10.52
N TRP A 42 7.06 13.00 10.00
CA TRP A 42 6.48 11.70 9.70
C TRP A 42 6.06 11.03 11.00
N LEU A 43 4.99 10.23 10.93
CA LEU A 43 4.59 9.42 12.06
C LEU A 43 5.64 8.36 12.37
N VAL A 44 5.88 8.13 13.66
CA VAL A 44 6.78 7.07 14.13
C VAL A 44 6.13 5.69 13.97
N ILE A 45 6.92 4.62 14.03
CA ILE A 45 6.45 3.26 13.73
C ILE A 45 5.23 2.85 14.56
N ASP A 46 5.18 3.22 15.85
CA ASP A 46 4.04 2.89 16.72
C ASP A 46 2.74 3.57 16.24
N GLU A 47 2.80 4.86 15.91
CA GLU A 47 1.69 5.59 15.32
C GLU A 47 1.28 4.99 13.96
N VAL A 48 2.25 4.56 13.14
CA VAL A 48 1.98 3.92 11.84
C VAL A 48 1.28 2.57 12.01
N LEU A 49 1.71 1.75 12.96
CA LEU A 49 1.11 0.44 13.24
C LEU A 49 -0.35 0.58 13.69
N GLU A 50 -0.69 1.64 14.44
CA GLU A 50 -2.08 1.94 14.80
C GLU A 50 -2.93 2.34 13.59
N LEU A 51 -2.34 2.92 12.54
CA LEU A 51 -3.05 3.34 11.34
C LEU A 51 -3.28 2.21 10.34
N ILE A 52 -2.38 1.24 10.32
CA ILE A 52 -2.46 0.10 9.41
C ILE A 52 -3.73 -0.72 9.71
N THR A 53 -4.50 -1.04 8.67
CA THR A 53 -5.81 -1.69 8.81
C THR A 53 -5.69 -3.10 9.41
N THR A 54 -6.69 -3.47 10.21
CA THR A 54 -6.72 -4.74 10.95
C THR A 54 -7.43 -5.87 10.22
N ASP A 55 -8.08 -5.60 9.09
CA ASP A 55 -9.10 -6.45 8.46
C ASP A 55 -8.49 -7.47 7.50
N TYR A 56 -7.49 -8.20 7.97
CA TYR A 56 -6.80 -9.25 7.22
C TYR A 56 -6.97 -10.62 7.86
N ARG A 57 -6.83 -11.67 7.05
CA ARG A 57 -6.53 -13.02 7.58
C ARG A 57 -5.27 -12.93 8.45
N SER A 58 -5.32 -13.49 9.65
CA SER A 58 -4.25 -13.35 10.66
C SER A 58 -2.86 -13.73 10.14
N SER A 59 -2.75 -14.73 9.25
CA SER A 59 -1.49 -15.15 8.63
C SER A 59 -0.91 -14.11 7.65
N ILE A 60 -1.75 -13.55 6.77
CA ILE A 60 -1.36 -12.51 5.82
C ILE A 60 -0.97 -11.25 6.60
N LYS A 61 -1.76 -10.87 7.61
CA LYS A 61 -1.47 -9.74 8.49
C LYS A 61 -0.09 -9.87 9.13
N SER A 62 0.18 -11.01 9.77
CA SER A 62 1.47 -11.29 10.41
C SER A 62 2.62 -11.20 9.40
N THR A 63 2.46 -11.78 8.22
CA THR A 63 3.47 -11.74 7.15
C THR A 63 3.76 -10.32 6.68
N LEU A 64 2.73 -9.50 6.46
CA LEU A 64 2.88 -8.12 6.01
C LEU A 64 3.50 -7.23 7.10
N LEU A 65 3.05 -7.37 8.36
CA LEU A 65 3.60 -6.60 9.48
C LEU A 65 5.05 -6.95 9.80
N THR A 66 5.43 -8.23 9.73
CA THR A 66 6.82 -8.67 9.91
C THR A 66 7.73 -8.24 8.76
N SER A 67 7.16 -7.90 7.61
CA SER A 67 7.88 -7.38 6.45
C SER A 67 7.91 -5.86 6.39
N LEU A 68 7.29 -5.15 7.35
CA LEU A 68 7.31 -3.71 7.44
C LEU A 68 8.70 -3.22 7.88
N SER A 69 9.30 -2.34 7.08
CA SER A 69 10.60 -1.74 7.37
C SER A 69 10.65 -0.28 6.94
N GLN A 70 11.63 0.48 7.43
CA GLN A 70 11.97 1.79 6.92
C GLN A 70 13.20 1.69 5.99
N GLY A 71 13.25 2.51 4.95
CA GLY A 71 14.38 2.56 4.03
C GLY A 71 14.36 3.84 3.19
N GLU A 72 15.45 4.07 2.45
CA GLU A 72 15.54 5.18 1.51
C GLU A 72 14.71 4.90 0.26
N HIS A 73 13.80 5.81 -0.09
CA HIS A 73 12.93 5.65 -1.25
C HIS A 73 13.75 5.70 -2.55
N PRO A 74 13.67 4.70 -3.44
CA PRO A 74 14.60 4.52 -4.57
C PRO A 74 14.61 5.68 -5.59
N ASN A 75 13.49 6.39 -5.73
CA ASN A 75 13.40 7.52 -6.67
C ASN A 75 13.54 8.91 -6.02
N ILE A 76 13.45 9.02 -4.68
CA ILE A 76 13.31 10.32 -3.98
C ILE A 76 14.47 10.54 -3.00
N GLY A 77 15.13 9.49 -2.53
CA GLY A 77 16.28 9.59 -1.64
C GLY A 77 15.94 9.98 -0.20
N VAL A 78 14.67 9.86 0.21
CA VAL A 78 14.21 10.19 1.57
C VAL A 78 13.59 8.97 2.24
N ALA A 79 13.58 8.94 3.57
CA ALA A 79 13.10 7.78 4.30
C ALA A 79 11.57 7.59 4.16
N PHE A 80 11.19 6.37 3.84
CA PHE A 80 9.80 5.92 3.72
C PHE A 80 9.66 4.58 4.43
N TYR A 81 8.46 4.30 4.94
CA TYR A 81 8.11 2.92 5.28
C TYR A 81 7.81 2.15 4.00
N HIS A 82 8.13 0.86 4.02
CA HIS A 82 7.80 -0.04 2.93
C HIS A 82 7.57 -1.45 3.44
N ILE A 83 6.85 -2.23 2.63
CA ILE A 83 6.72 -3.67 2.84
C ILE A 83 7.79 -4.36 2.01
N HIS A 84 8.73 -5.03 2.69
CA HIS A 84 9.83 -5.72 2.03
C HIS A 84 9.28 -6.78 1.06
N PRO A 85 9.76 -6.84 -0.20
CA PRO A 85 9.16 -7.67 -1.24
C PRO A 85 9.36 -9.18 -1.09
N CYS A 86 10.24 -9.63 -0.19
CA CYS A 86 10.68 -11.03 -0.14
C CYS A 86 9.56 -12.06 0.06
N LYS A 87 8.42 -11.67 0.65
CA LYS A 87 7.25 -12.54 0.84
C LYS A 87 6.10 -12.25 -0.14
N THR A 88 6.25 -11.26 -1.02
CA THR A 88 5.17 -10.85 -1.91
C THR A 88 4.77 -11.93 -2.89
N GLN A 89 5.73 -12.64 -3.46
CA GLN A 89 5.44 -13.72 -4.39
C GLN A 89 4.69 -14.87 -3.72
N ASP A 90 5.07 -15.23 -2.49
CA ASP A 90 4.39 -16.27 -1.70
C ASP A 90 2.95 -15.87 -1.37
N VAL A 91 2.72 -14.63 -0.94
CA VAL A 91 1.37 -14.12 -0.65
C VAL A 91 0.52 -14.15 -1.91
N MET A 92 1.03 -13.63 -3.03
CA MET A 92 0.29 -13.55 -4.28
C MET A 92 0.00 -14.92 -4.90
N ARG A 93 0.93 -15.88 -4.82
CA ARG A 93 0.73 -17.25 -5.33
C ARG A 93 -0.48 -17.96 -4.71
N ASN A 94 -0.82 -17.61 -3.46
CA ASN A 94 -1.95 -18.20 -2.74
C ASN A 94 -3.30 -17.54 -3.06
N LEU A 95 -3.34 -16.58 -3.99
CA LEU A 95 -4.54 -15.87 -4.38
C LEU A 95 -4.95 -16.26 -5.80
N HIS A 96 -6.25 -16.42 -6.02
CA HIS A 96 -6.80 -16.47 -7.36
C HIS A 96 -6.99 -15.05 -7.88
N TYR A 97 -6.29 -14.70 -8.97
CA TYR A 97 -6.38 -13.37 -9.57
C TYR A 97 -6.47 -13.45 -11.09
N THR A 98 -7.32 -12.60 -11.66
CA THR A 98 -7.39 -12.31 -13.11
C THR A 98 -6.42 -11.20 -13.48
N ASN A 99 -6.22 -10.23 -12.58
CA ASN A 99 -5.29 -9.12 -12.73
C ASN A 99 -4.36 -9.04 -11.51
N TYR A 100 -3.09 -9.35 -11.73
CA TYR A 100 -2.07 -9.39 -10.68
C TYR A 100 -1.96 -8.06 -9.91
N ILE A 101 -1.93 -6.93 -10.61
CA ILE A 101 -1.73 -5.62 -9.99
C ILE A 101 -2.93 -5.23 -9.12
N LEU A 102 -4.15 -5.48 -9.59
CA LEU A 102 -5.35 -5.15 -8.82
C LEU A 102 -5.51 -6.05 -7.61
N SER A 103 -5.23 -7.34 -7.74
CA SER A 103 -5.18 -8.24 -6.59
C SER A 103 -4.04 -7.92 -5.64
N TRP A 104 -2.91 -7.41 -6.14
CA TRP A 104 -1.84 -6.92 -5.28
C TRP A 104 -2.27 -5.65 -4.55
N ILE A 105 -2.89 -4.67 -5.20
CA ILE A 105 -3.39 -3.45 -4.55
C ILE A 105 -4.48 -3.80 -3.53
N SER A 106 -5.34 -4.78 -3.81
CA SER A 106 -6.36 -5.20 -2.84
C SER A 106 -5.72 -5.79 -1.58
N VAL A 107 -4.58 -6.47 -1.67
CA VAL A 107 -3.89 -7.01 -0.48
C VAL A 107 -2.99 -5.98 0.18
N TYR A 108 -2.14 -5.28 -0.57
CA TYR A 108 -1.12 -4.40 0.00
C TYR A 108 -1.64 -2.98 0.20
N GLY A 109 -2.47 -2.47 -0.72
CA GLY A 109 -3.06 -1.13 -0.62
C GLY A 109 -3.99 -0.98 0.57
N GLN A 110 -4.79 -2.01 0.88
CA GLN A 110 -5.67 -1.99 2.05
C GLN A 110 -4.89 -1.73 3.36
N LEU A 111 -3.62 -2.10 3.44
CA LEU A 111 -2.79 -2.01 4.64
C LEU A 111 -2.65 -0.55 5.07
N VAL A 112 -2.51 0.33 4.09
CA VAL A 112 -2.42 1.76 4.26
C VAL A 112 -3.78 2.46 4.08
N GLY A 113 -4.86 1.69 3.98
CA GLY A 113 -6.23 2.18 3.80
C GLY A 113 -6.55 2.65 2.38
N LEU A 114 -5.80 2.20 1.37
CA LEU A 114 -6.19 2.37 -0.03
C LEU A 114 -7.22 1.32 -0.39
N THR A 115 -8.41 1.77 -0.78
CA THR A 115 -9.47 0.92 -1.32
C THR A 115 -9.55 1.11 -2.83
N LEU A 116 -9.67 0.00 -3.56
CA LEU A 116 -9.99 0.06 -4.98
C LEU A 116 -11.49 0.39 -5.12
N PRO A 117 -11.87 1.42 -5.91
CA PRO A 117 -13.27 1.66 -6.24
C PRO A 117 -13.92 0.42 -6.88
N SER A 118 -15.19 0.19 -6.58
CA SER A 118 -15.97 -0.97 -7.08
C SER A 118 -15.97 -1.07 -8.61
N GLU A 119 -15.94 0.07 -9.30
CA GLU A 119 -15.91 0.17 -10.76
C GLU A 119 -14.62 -0.42 -11.35
N ILE A 120 -13.52 -0.40 -10.59
CA ILE A 120 -12.25 -1.00 -11.02
C ILE A 120 -12.35 -2.52 -10.96
N TYR A 121 -13.01 -3.08 -9.95
CA TYR A 121 -13.23 -4.53 -9.87
C TYR A 121 -14.13 -5.04 -11.00
N GLU A 122 -15.21 -4.31 -11.31
CA GLU A 122 -16.11 -4.68 -12.40
C GLU A 122 -15.42 -4.64 -13.77
N LYS A 123 -14.64 -3.58 -14.03
CA LYS A 123 -13.88 -3.44 -15.29
C LYS A 123 -12.72 -4.41 -15.40
N ALA A 124 -12.04 -4.75 -14.30
CA ALA A 124 -10.96 -5.73 -14.29
C ALA A 124 -11.41 -7.15 -14.62
N ASN A 125 -12.64 -7.48 -14.26
CA ASN A 125 -13.27 -8.74 -14.62
C ASN A 125 -13.91 -8.72 -16.01
N ALA A 126 -13.93 -7.56 -16.69
CA ALA A 126 -14.59 -7.35 -17.98
C ALA A 126 -13.67 -6.85 -19.13
N MET A 127 -12.41 -6.48 -18.90
CA MET A 127 -11.53 -5.89 -19.93
C MET A 127 -10.22 -6.66 -20.19
N PRO A 128 -9.81 -6.84 -21.46
CA PRO A 128 -8.47 -7.30 -21.83
C PRO A 128 -7.39 -6.27 -21.43
N PRO A 129 -6.12 -6.72 -21.30
CA PRO A 129 -5.07 -5.95 -20.65
C PRO A 129 -4.64 -4.81 -21.56
N ASN A 130 -5.03 -3.58 -21.23
CA ASN A 130 -4.21 -2.37 -21.29
C ASN A 130 -5.09 -1.12 -21.05
N ASN A 131 -4.56 -0.24 -20.20
CA ASN A 131 -5.09 1.08 -19.81
C ASN A 131 -5.95 1.12 -18.54
N PHE A 132 -5.30 1.08 -17.37
CA PHE A 132 -5.88 1.60 -16.15
C PHE A 132 -5.01 2.71 -15.55
N LYS A 133 -5.56 3.93 -15.48
CA LYS A 133 -5.02 5.03 -14.66
C LYS A 133 -5.75 5.01 -13.32
N LEU A 134 -5.00 4.94 -12.23
CA LEU A 134 -5.54 5.16 -10.88
C LEU A 134 -5.81 6.66 -10.75
N ASN A 135 -7.08 7.05 -10.73
CA ASN A 135 -7.47 8.40 -10.33
C ASN A 135 -7.41 8.45 -8.81
N CYS A 136 -6.48 9.24 -8.28
CA CYS A 136 -6.62 9.81 -6.94
C CYS A 136 -7.69 10.90 -7.04
N GLY A 137 -8.66 10.88 -6.13
CA GLY A 137 -9.70 11.91 -6.03
C GLY A 137 -9.14 13.32 -5.90
#